data_AF-A0A124I2P2-F1
#
_entry.id   AF-A0A124I2P2-F1
#
_cell.length_a   1.000
_cell.length_b   1.000
_cell.length_c   1.000
_cell.angle_alpha   90.00
_cell.angle_beta   90.00
_cell.angle_gamma   90.00
#
_symmetry.space_group_name_H-M   'P 1'
#
loop_
_entity.id
_entity.type
_entity.pdbx_description
1 polymer ?
#
loop_
_entity_poly.entity_id
_entity_poly.type
_entity_poly.pdbx_seq_one_letter_code
_entity_poly.pdbx_strand_id
1 'polypeptide(L)'
;MHAYYAGHPGAVLAQALLVHGIAGLALAVVAMSLPGSTTGPLRRSARAAGLTAAFLSLFQATVSAAATHGARSTAPSQSLAYFHAINMTDFVKLIALAAFVSTTTALVAGPGRLSAFLKTVGRFLLILLPLGGSSFLFPNPVCEAALDLSLVLLLCWTAALGACVRSRQRLTLVLGGC
;
A
#
# COMPACT_ATOMS: atom_id res chain seq x y z
N MET A 1 25.04 2.96 -3.39
CA MET A 1 24.17 1.85 -2.94
C MET A 1 24.87 0.92 -1.96
N HIS A 2 25.89 0.15 -2.36
CA HIS A 2 26.58 -0.80 -1.46
C HIS A 2 27.16 -0.15 -0.18
N ALA A 3 27.83 1.00 -0.30
CA ALA A 3 28.33 1.76 0.85
C ALA A 3 27.22 2.28 1.79
N TYR A 4 26.02 2.55 1.27
CA TYR A 4 24.88 3.01 2.07
C TYR A 4 24.29 1.88 2.93
N TYR A 5 24.04 0.71 2.31
CA TYR A 5 23.57 -0.49 3.01
C TYR A 5 24.60 -1.01 4.04
N ALA A 6 25.90 -0.91 3.72
CA ALA A 6 26.97 -1.28 4.64
C ALA A 6 27.16 -0.28 5.80
N GLY A 7 26.92 1.02 5.55
CA GLY A 7 27.07 2.09 6.55
C GLY A 7 25.87 2.27 7.48
N HIS A 8 24.65 1.91 7.03
CA HIS A 8 23.41 2.16 7.79
C HIS A 8 22.48 0.93 7.89
N PRO A 9 22.98 -0.28 8.20
CA PRO A 9 22.17 -1.50 8.17
C PRO A 9 20.98 -1.46 9.14
N GLY A 10 21.14 -0.84 10.31
CA GLY A 10 20.07 -0.70 11.31
C GLY A 10 18.92 0.19 10.85
N ALA A 11 19.22 1.32 10.20
CA ALA A 11 18.19 2.23 9.68
C ALA A 11 17.41 1.59 8.53
N VAL A 12 18.11 0.90 7.62
CA VAL A 12 17.48 0.17 6.52
C VAL A 12 16.58 -0.95 7.04
N LEU A 13 17.01 -1.71 8.05
CA LEU A 13 16.20 -2.77 8.65
C LEU A 13 14.97 -2.21 9.39
N ALA A 14 15.14 -1.15 10.16
CA ALA A 14 14.04 -0.49 10.86
C ALA A 14 13.01 0.06 9.86
N GLN A 15 13.46 0.72 8.80
CA GLN A 15 12.59 1.18 7.71
C GLN A 15 11.88 0.01 7.04
N ALA A 16 12.58 -1.08 6.72
CA ALA A 16 11.99 -2.25 6.10
C ALA A 16 10.89 -2.89 6.97
N LEU A 17 11.13 -3.02 8.28
CA LEU A 17 10.17 -3.61 9.21
C LEU A 17 8.95 -2.70 9.44
N LEU A 18 9.16 -1.40 9.66
CA LEU A 18 8.08 -0.47 9.96
C LEU A 18 7.28 -0.11 8.69
N VAL A 19 7.96 0.26 7.62
CA VAL A 19 7.34 0.80 6.40
C VAL A 19 6.81 -0.32 5.50
N HIS A 20 7.47 -1.47 5.44
CA HIS A 20 7.03 -2.57 4.57
C HIS A 20 6.38 -3.71 5.37
N GLY A 21 6.92 -4.06 6.54
CA GLY A 21 6.39 -5.12 7.40
C GLY A 21 5.05 -4.77 8.01
N ILE A 22 5.02 -3.77 8.90
CA ILE A 22 3.80 -3.36 9.62
C ILE A 22 2.74 -2.85 8.65
N ALA A 23 3.12 -2.01 7.68
CA ALA A 23 2.17 -1.54 6.67
C ALA A 23 1.56 -2.69 5.85
N GLY A 24 2.36 -3.70 5.50
CA GLY A 24 1.89 -4.91 4.81
C GLY A 24 0.87 -5.68 5.64
N LEU A 25 1.14 -5.91 6.92
CA LEU A 25 0.22 -6.58 7.84
C LEU A 25 -1.08 -5.78 8.03
N ALA A 26 -0.96 -4.46 8.24
CA ALA A 26 -2.12 -3.59 8.36
C ALA A 26 -3.01 -3.66 7.11
N LEU A 27 -2.39 -3.63 5.92
CA LEU A 27 -3.12 -3.72 4.66
C LEU A 27 -3.82 -5.08 4.49
N ALA A 28 -3.19 -6.18 4.90
CA ALA A 28 -3.82 -7.50 4.91
C ALA A 28 -5.06 -7.52 5.83
N VAL A 29 -4.96 -6.94 7.04
CA VAL A 29 -6.08 -6.82 7.98
C VAL A 29 -7.21 -5.99 7.36
N VAL A 30 -6.90 -4.84 6.75
CA VAL A 30 -7.93 -4.00 6.09
C VAL A 30 -8.61 -4.76 4.95
N ALA A 31 -7.84 -5.43 4.08
CA ALA A 31 -8.37 -6.21 2.96
C ALA A 31 -9.31 -7.33 3.45
N MET A 32 -8.94 -8.01 4.55
CA MET A 32 -9.76 -9.07 5.14
C MET A 32 -11.01 -8.52 5.84
N SER A 33 -10.94 -7.34 6.45
CA SER A 33 -11.99 -6.71 7.24
C SER A 33 -13.06 -5.97 6.43
N LEU A 34 -12.98 -5.96 5.10
CA LEU A 34 -13.96 -5.30 4.24
C LEU A 34 -15.39 -5.82 4.52
N PRO A 35 -16.35 -4.92 4.81
CA PRO A 35 -17.71 -5.29 5.22
C PRO A 35 -18.51 -5.98 4.11
N GLY A 36 -19.39 -6.92 4.47
CA GLY A 36 -20.44 -7.48 3.59
C GLY A 36 -20.74 -8.98 3.76
N SER A 37 -22.02 -9.35 3.71
CA SER A 37 -22.59 -10.69 3.90
C SER A 37 -22.67 -11.58 2.65
N THR A 38 -22.17 -11.18 1.47
CA THR A 38 -22.19 -12.03 0.25
C THR A 38 -20.98 -11.83 -0.68
N THR A 39 -20.74 -12.84 -1.53
CA THR A 39 -19.52 -13.20 -2.29
C THR A 39 -19.34 -12.47 -3.64
N GLY A 40 -19.63 -11.16 -3.71
CA GLY A 40 -19.57 -10.40 -4.98
C GLY A 40 -18.16 -10.30 -5.61
N PRO A 41 -18.05 -10.25 -6.96
CA PRO A 41 -16.77 -10.21 -7.68
C PRO A 41 -15.90 -9.00 -7.29
N LEU A 42 -16.51 -7.82 -7.08
CA LEU A 42 -15.79 -6.60 -6.70
C LEU A 42 -15.07 -6.73 -5.34
N ARG A 43 -15.66 -7.45 -4.38
CA ARG A 43 -15.03 -7.73 -3.08
C ARG A 43 -13.87 -8.71 -3.20
N ARG A 44 -13.98 -9.70 -4.10
CA ARG A 44 -12.86 -10.60 -4.40
C ARG A 44 -11.72 -9.84 -5.05
N SER A 45 -12.01 -8.95 -6.00
CA SER A 45 -11.01 -8.08 -6.61
C SER A 45 -10.34 -7.16 -5.58
N ALA A 46 -11.12 -6.52 -4.69
CA ALA A 46 -10.55 -5.71 -3.61
C ALA A 46 -9.66 -6.54 -2.68
N ARG A 47 -10.12 -7.71 -2.24
CA ARG A 47 -9.31 -8.61 -1.40
C ARG A 47 -8.05 -9.07 -2.10
N ALA A 48 -8.15 -9.51 -3.36
CA ALA A 48 -7.01 -9.96 -4.13
C ALA A 48 -6.00 -8.82 -4.30
N ALA A 49 -6.44 -7.63 -4.70
CA ALA A 49 -5.56 -6.47 -4.85
C ALA A 49 -4.86 -6.08 -3.53
N GLY A 50 -5.62 -6.02 -2.43
CA GLY A 50 -5.09 -5.68 -1.11
C GLY A 50 -4.12 -6.74 -0.57
N LEU A 51 -4.44 -8.03 -0.73
CA LEU A 51 -3.56 -9.13 -0.32
C LEU A 51 -2.32 -9.22 -1.20
N THR A 52 -2.42 -8.96 -2.50
CA THR A 52 -1.26 -8.86 -3.40
C THR A 52 -0.34 -7.73 -2.96
N ALA A 53 -0.88 -6.54 -2.69
CA ALA A 53 -0.10 -5.41 -2.20
C ALA A 53 0.56 -5.72 -0.84
N ALA A 54 -0.17 -6.37 0.08
CA ALA A 54 0.37 -6.81 1.37
C ALA A 54 1.50 -7.84 1.19
N PHE A 55 1.32 -8.84 0.33
CA PHE A 55 2.34 -9.84 0.00
C PHE A 55 3.60 -9.20 -0.55
N LEU A 56 3.47 -8.29 -1.54
CA LEU A 56 4.60 -7.57 -2.13
C LEU A 56 5.34 -6.73 -1.07
N SER A 57 4.61 -6.11 -0.15
CA SER A 57 5.19 -5.36 0.96
C SER A 57 5.97 -6.26 1.93
N LEU A 58 5.44 -7.44 2.27
CA LEU A 58 6.14 -8.41 3.12
C LEU A 58 7.37 -9.01 2.42
N PHE A 59 7.24 -9.35 1.14
CA PHE A 59 8.35 -9.81 0.30
C PHE A 59 9.46 -8.76 0.24
N GLN A 60 9.11 -7.48 0.10
CA GLN A 60 10.08 -6.40 0.11
C GLN A 60 10.80 -6.26 1.46
N ALA A 61 10.07 -6.45 2.57
CA ALA A 61 10.67 -6.45 3.90
C ALA A 61 11.70 -7.59 4.05
N THR A 62 11.38 -8.81 3.58
CA THR A 62 12.30 -9.96 3.65
C THR A 62 13.51 -9.79 2.74
N VAL A 63 13.33 -9.29 1.51
CA VAL A 63 14.45 -8.99 0.59
C VAL A 63 15.37 -7.91 1.18
N SER A 64 14.81 -6.86 1.79
CA SER A 64 15.60 -5.79 2.42
C SER A 64 16.38 -6.29 3.65
N ALA A 65 15.76 -7.18 4.45
CA ALA A 65 16.44 -7.84 5.57
C ALA A 65 17.59 -8.75 5.09
N ALA A 66 17.37 -9.53 4.02
CA ALA A 66 18.40 -10.36 3.42
C ALA A 66 19.56 -9.52 2.85
N ALA A 67 19.24 -8.43 2.15
CA ALA A 67 20.22 -7.52 1.57
C ALA A 67 21.10 -6.85 2.65
N THR A 68 20.54 -6.50 3.81
CA THR A 68 21.30 -5.91 4.93
C THR A 68 22.17 -6.93 5.66
N HIS A 69 21.73 -8.18 5.81
CA HIS A 69 22.54 -9.25 6.40
C HIS A 69 23.68 -9.70 5.50
N GLY A 70 23.49 -9.73 4.18
CA GLY A 70 24.50 -10.13 3.20
C GLY A 70 25.46 -9.02 2.77
N ALA A 71 25.18 -7.74 3.12
CA ALA A 71 25.82 -6.57 2.52
C ALA A 71 27.36 -6.57 2.54
N ARG A 72 28.01 -7.18 3.54
CA ARG A 72 29.49 -7.21 3.63
C ARG A 72 30.15 -8.32 2.81
N SER A 73 29.39 -9.33 2.37
CA SER A 73 29.88 -10.51 1.65
C SER A 73 29.29 -10.66 0.25
N THR A 74 28.27 -9.87 -0.10
CA THR A 74 27.63 -9.89 -1.43
C THR A 74 28.44 -9.12 -2.47
N ALA A 75 28.66 -9.76 -3.63
CA ALA A 75 29.24 -9.13 -4.80
C ALA A 75 28.41 -7.91 -5.27
N PRO A 76 29.04 -6.86 -5.85
CA PRO A 76 28.34 -5.65 -6.32
C PRO A 76 27.20 -5.92 -7.31
N SER A 77 27.32 -6.95 -8.15
CA SER A 77 26.27 -7.37 -9.09
C SER A 77 25.01 -7.90 -8.39
N GLN A 78 25.15 -8.59 -7.26
CA GLN A 78 23.99 -9.04 -6.47
C GLN A 78 23.30 -7.88 -5.77
N SER A 79 24.05 -6.91 -5.25
CA SER A 79 23.46 -5.68 -4.68
C SER A 79 22.60 -4.91 -5.69
N LEU A 80 23.04 -4.87 -6.96
CA LEU A 80 22.28 -4.24 -8.03
C LEU A 80 21.01 -5.03 -8.40
N ALA A 81 21.07 -6.35 -8.40
CA ALA A 81 19.90 -7.21 -8.61
C ALA A 81 18.85 -7.03 -7.50
N TYR A 82 19.26 -6.97 -6.23
CA TYR A 82 18.35 -6.68 -5.11
C TYR A 82 17.70 -5.31 -5.25
N PHE A 83 18.48 -4.29 -5.60
CA PHE A 83 17.96 -2.94 -5.81
C PHE A 83 16.89 -2.89 -6.92
N HIS A 84 17.17 -3.53 -8.06
CA HIS A 84 16.21 -3.60 -9.16
C HIS A 84 14.95 -4.40 -8.79
N ALA A 85 15.11 -5.52 -8.09
CA ALA A 85 13.97 -6.33 -7.62
C ALA A 85 13.09 -5.55 -6.64
N ILE A 86 13.69 -4.79 -5.73
CA ILE A 86 12.98 -3.92 -4.78
C ILE A 86 12.19 -2.84 -5.53
N ASN A 87 12.83 -2.12 -6.45
CA ASN A 87 12.16 -1.06 -7.23
C ASN A 87 11.00 -1.58 -8.08
N MET A 88 11.17 -2.73 -8.73
CA MET A 88 10.09 -3.36 -9.50
C MET A 88 8.95 -3.81 -8.60
N THR A 89 9.27 -4.37 -7.42
CA THR A 89 8.27 -4.75 -6.42
C THR A 89 7.49 -3.53 -5.94
N ASP A 90 8.18 -2.41 -5.68
CA ASP A 90 7.57 -1.14 -5.30
C ASP A 90 6.59 -0.64 -6.37
N PHE A 91 6.99 -0.64 -7.64
CA PHE A 91 6.13 -0.25 -8.73
C PHE A 91 4.86 -1.11 -8.79
N VAL A 92 5.01 -2.45 -8.81
CA VAL A 92 3.86 -3.37 -8.87
C VAL A 92 2.95 -3.24 -7.65
N LYS A 93 3.53 -3.01 -6.46
CA LYS A 93 2.78 -2.77 -5.22
C LYS A 93 1.90 -1.53 -5.34
N LEU A 94 2.38 -0.42 -5.91
CA LEU A 94 1.57 0.78 -6.08
C LEU A 94 0.43 0.58 -7.08
N ILE A 95 0.64 -0.21 -8.14
CA ILE A 95 -0.44 -0.58 -9.06
C ILE A 95 -1.51 -1.43 -8.34
N ALA A 96 -1.08 -2.44 -7.57
CA ALA A 96 -1.99 -3.25 -6.76
C ALA A 96 -2.75 -2.40 -5.74
N LEU A 97 -2.08 -1.42 -5.12
CA LEU A 97 -2.70 -0.50 -4.17
C LEU A 97 -3.71 0.44 -4.85
N ALA A 98 -3.43 0.91 -6.06
CA ALA A 98 -4.36 1.72 -6.85
C ALA A 98 -5.64 0.93 -7.17
N ALA A 99 -5.48 -0.34 -7.57
CA ALA A 99 -6.62 -1.24 -7.78
C ALA A 99 -7.40 -1.49 -6.47
N PHE A 100 -6.70 -1.68 -5.35
CA PHE A 100 -7.32 -1.84 -4.03
C PHE A 100 -8.12 -0.61 -3.61
N VAL A 101 -7.56 0.58 -3.74
CA VAL A 101 -8.20 1.86 -3.44
C VAL A 101 -9.45 2.06 -4.30
N SER A 102 -9.35 1.81 -5.60
CA SER A 102 -10.48 1.94 -6.53
C SER A 102 -11.64 1.01 -6.17
N THR A 103 -11.36 -0.29 -6.04
CA THR A 103 -12.38 -1.30 -5.73
C THR A 103 -12.99 -1.12 -4.35
N THR A 104 -12.18 -0.79 -3.35
CA THR A 104 -12.64 -0.55 -1.97
C THR A 104 -13.46 0.74 -1.86
N THR A 105 -13.06 1.80 -2.56
CA THR A 105 -13.84 3.04 -2.65
C THR A 105 -15.21 2.74 -3.25
N ALA A 106 -15.29 1.94 -4.31
CA ALA A 106 -16.57 1.56 -4.93
C ALA A 106 -17.45 0.72 -3.99
N LEU A 107 -16.87 -0.18 -3.19
CA LEU A 107 -17.61 -1.01 -2.21
C LEU A 107 -18.20 -0.19 -1.06
N VAL A 108 -17.44 0.77 -0.55
CA VAL A 108 -17.81 1.54 0.67
C VAL A 108 -18.48 2.87 0.32
N ALA A 109 -18.43 3.29 -0.94
CA ALA A 109 -19.09 4.48 -1.44
C ALA A 109 -20.59 4.47 -1.13
N GLY A 110 -21.09 5.59 -0.63
CA GLY A 110 -22.51 5.82 -0.36
C GLY A 110 -22.83 7.32 -0.43
N PRO A 111 -24.01 7.74 0.03
CA PRO A 111 -24.33 9.15 0.21
C PRO A 111 -23.56 9.73 1.41
N GLY A 112 -23.19 11.02 1.34
CA GLY A 112 -22.58 11.77 2.45
C GLY A 112 -21.19 12.34 2.17
N ARG A 113 -20.79 13.33 2.98
CA ARG A 113 -19.52 14.08 2.81
C ARG A 113 -18.29 13.19 2.88
N LEU A 114 -18.26 12.23 3.81
CA LEU A 114 -17.12 11.32 3.99
C LEU A 114 -16.95 10.39 2.79
N SER A 115 -18.05 9.92 2.19
CA SER A 115 -17.97 9.13 0.97
C SER A 115 -17.54 9.98 -0.24
N ALA A 116 -17.94 11.25 -0.31
CA ALA A 116 -17.49 12.16 -1.36
C ALA A 116 -15.97 12.39 -1.26
N PHE A 117 -15.46 12.62 -0.04
CA PHE A 117 -14.03 12.71 0.23
C PHE A 117 -13.29 11.44 -0.20
N LEU A 118 -13.78 10.26 0.22
CA LEU A 118 -13.20 8.96 -0.16
C LEU A 118 -13.12 8.78 -1.69
N LYS A 119 -14.20 9.15 -2.41
CA LYS A 119 -14.26 9.09 -3.89
C LYS A 119 -13.31 10.08 -4.56
N THR A 120 -13.16 11.28 -4.02
CA THR A 120 -12.29 12.31 -4.59
C THR A 120 -10.84 11.93 -4.38
N VAL A 121 -10.44 11.63 -3.15
CA VAL A 121 -9.06 11.20 -2.83
C VAL A 121 -8.72 9.90 -3.55
N GLY A 122 -9.64 8.93 -3.61
CA GLY A 122 -9.44 7.68 -4.34
C GLY A 122 -9.18 7.89 -5.85
N ARG A 123 -9.82 8.88 -6.48
CA ARG A 123 -9.57 9.24 -7.87
C ARG A 123 -8.19 9.86 -8.08
N PHE A 124 -7.77 10.76 -7.19
CA PHE A 124 -6.42 11.31 -7.23
C PHE A 124 -5.37 10.21 -7.05
N LEU A 125 -5.58 9.32 -6.07
CA LEU A 125 -4.69 8.19 -5.82
C LEU A 125 -4.57 7.24 -7.01
N LEU A 126 -5.65 6.99 -7.76
CA LEU A 126 -5.60 6.14 -8.95
C LEU A 126 -4.62 6.65 -10.02
N ILE A 127 -4.40 7.97 -10.07
CA ILE A 127 -3.47 8.61 -11.02
C ILE A 127 -2.08 8.77 -10.39
N LEU A 128 -2.03 9.27 -9.16
CA LEU A 128 -0.80 9.55 -8.44
C LEU A 128 0.00 8.28 -8.10
N LEU A 129 -0.65 7.14 -7.87
CA LEU A 129 0.05 5.89 -7.53
C LEU A 129 0.87 5.32 -8.71
N PRO A 130 0.30 5.12 -9.92
CA PRO A 130 1.10 4.73 -11.09
C PRO A 130 2.13 5.79 -11.47
N LEU A 131 1.76 7.07 -11.42
CA LEU A 131 2.68 8.16 -11.76
C LEU A 131 3.85 8.22 -10.77
N GLY A 132 3.57 8.17 -9.47
CA GLY A 132 4.58 8.11 -8.44
C GLY A 132 5.44 6.87 -8.53
N GLY A 133 4.83 5.71 -8.84
CA GLY A 133 5.57 4.47 -9.04
C GLY A 133 6.54 4.49 -10.22
N SER A 134 6.30 5.34 -11.22
CA SER A 134 7.25 5.47 -12.34
C SER A 134 8.62 6.04 -11.91
N SER A 135 8.71 6.70 -10.75
CA SER A 135 9.98 7.13 -10.15
C SER A 135 10.94 5.97 -9.86
N PHE A 136 10.40 4.77 -9.60
CA PHE A 136 11.20 3.56 -9.38
C PHE A 136 11.80 2.99 -10.68
N LEU A 137 11.23 3.34 -11.82
CA LEU A 137 11.70 2.93 -13.14
C LEU A 137 12.71 3.96 -13.70
N PHE A 138 12.40 5.25 -13.52
CA PHE A 138 13.20 6.35 -14.03
C PHE A 138 13.29 7.48 -12.99
N PRO A 139 14.49 7.99 -12.67
CA PRO A 139 14.64 9.11 -11.76
C PRO A 139 13.94 10.36 -12.32
N ASN A 140 12.93 10.86 -11.61
CA ASN A 140 12.20 12.06 -12.00
C ASN A 140 11.61 12.77 -10.76
N PRO A 141 12.00 14.02 -10.47
CA PRO A 141 11.56 14.73 -9.27
C PRO A 141 10.05 14.95 -9.21
N VAL A 142 9.37 15.04 -10.36
CA VAL A 142 7.90 15.18 -10.41
C VAL A 142 7.23 13.88 -9.97
N CYS A 143 7.79 12.72 -10.34
CA CYS A 143 7.27 11.42 -9.95
C CYS A 143 7.54 11.15 -8.46
N GLU A 144 8.69 11.57 -7.94
CA GLU A 144 9.00 11.51 -6.51
C GLU A 144 8.02 12.38 -5.70
N ALA A 145 7.78 13.62 -6.12
CA ALA A 145 6.80 14.49 -5.45
C ALA A 145 5.37 13.90 -5.52
N ALA A 146 5.00 13.29 -6.64
CA ALA A 146 3.72 12.59 -6.79
C ALA A 146 3.63 11.39 -5.84
N LEU A 147 4.72 10.65 -5.65
CA LEU A 147 4.80 9.54 -4.70
C LEU A 147 4.61 10.03 -3.26
N ASP A 148 5.35 11.05 -2.82
CA ASP A 148 5.23 11.61 -1.47
C ASP A 148 3.81 12.10 -1.19
N LEU A 149 3.21 12.82 -2.15
CA LEU A 149 1.83 13.28 -2.05
C LEU A 149 0.84 12.11 -1.98
N SER A 150 1.08 11.04 -2.75
CA SER A 150 0.23 9.84 -2.75
C SER A 150 0.23 9.14 -1.39
N LEU A 151 1.35 9.13 -0.67
CA LEU A 151 1.46 8.51 0.66
C LEU A 151 0.59 9.25 1.69
N VAL A 152 0.65 10.59 1.69
CA VAL A 152 -0.18 11.43 2.57
C VAL A 152 -1.66 11.24 2.23
N LEU A 153 -2.01 11.24 0.94
CA LEU A 153 -3.38 11.01 0.48
C LEU A 153 -3.89 9.61 0.86
N LEU A 154 -3.05 8.57 0.77
CA LEU A 154 -3.39 7.21 1.21
C LEU A 154 -3.69 7.16 2.69
N LEU A 155 -2.93 7.85 3.52
CA LEU A 155 -3.17 7.92 4.96
C LEU A 155 -4.52 8.58 5.26
N CYS A 156 -4.81 9.70 4.62
CA CYS A 156 -6.11 10.37 4.72
C CYS A 156 -7.26 9.49 4.21
N TRP A 157 -7.06 8.79 3.09
CA TRP A 157 -8.04 7.90 2.50
C TRP A 157 -8.34 6.68 3.37
N THR A 158 -7.31 6.05 3.94
CA THR A 158 -7.46 4.90 4.85
C THR A 158 -8.16 5.28 6.15
N ALA A 159 -7.86 6.47 6.70
CA ALA A 159 -8.59 7.01 7.86
C ALA A 159 -10.07 7.25 7.54
N ALA A 160 -10.37 7.85 6.39
CA ALA A 160 -11.75 8.06 5.94
C ALA A 160 -12.49 6.74 5.67
N LEU A 161 -11.80 5.73 5.12
CA LEU A 161 -12.35 4.39 4.93
C LEU A 161 -12.78 3.78 6.26
N GLY A 162 -11.90 3.80 7.26
CA GLY A 162 -12.20 3.27 8.61
C GLY A 162 -13.40 3.96 9.24
N ALA A 163 -13.49 5.29 9.12
CA ALA A 163 -14.64 6.06 9.60
C ALA A 163 -15.95 5.72 8.86
N CYS A 164 -15.90 5.51 7.53
CA CYS A 164 -17.05 5.07 6.73
C CYS A 164 -17.53 3.65 7.11
N VAL A 165 -16.61 2.71 7.32
CA VAL A 165 -16.96 1.34 7.73
C VAL A 165 -17.60 1.36 9.12
N ARG A 166 -17.02 2.12 10.06
CA ARG A 166 -17.55 2.26 11.42
C ARG A 166 -18.93 2.92 11.45
N SER A 167 -19.18 3.94 10.63
CA SER A 167 -20.48 4.61 10.59
C SER A 167 -21.58 3.68 10.06
N ARG A 168 -21.27 2.86 9.04
CA ARG A 168 -22.20 1.84 8.53
C ARG A 168 -22.50 0.74 9.55
N GLN A 169 -21.50 0.23 10.25
CA GLN A 169 -21.69 -0.78 11.29
C GLN A 169 -22.60 -0.29 12.43
N ARG A 170 -22.45 0.97 12.85
CA ARG A 170 -23.34 1.57 13.86
C ARG A 170 -24.78 1.63 13.37
N LEU A 171 -25.02 2.02 12.11
CA LEU A 171 -26.37 2.08 11.54
C LEU A 171 -27.03 0.69 11.45
N THR A 172 -26.29 -0.35 11.07
CA THR A 172 -26.83 -1.72 11.02
C THR A 172 -27.20 -2.25 12.41
N LEU A 173 -26.43 -1.91 13.45
CA LEU A 173 -26.73 -2.33 14.82
C LEU A 173 -27.98 -1.62 15.37
N VAL A 174 -28.17 -0.34 15.05
CA VAL A 174 -29.35 0.43 15.48
C VAL A 174 -30.61 -0.06 14.78
N LEU A 175 -30.53 -0.37 13.47
CA LEU A 175 -31.69 -0.79 12.68
C LEU A 175 -32.05 -2.28 12.85
N GLY A 176 -31.09 -3.13 13.20
CA GLY A 176 -31.33 -4.57 13.43
C GLY A 176 -31.74 -4.93 14.86
N GLY A 177 -31.82 -3.93 15.76
CA GLY A 177 -32.30 -4.07 17.13
C GLY A 177 -33.74 -3.59 17.35
N CYS A 178 -34.44 -3.20 16.27
CA CYS A 178 -35.87 -2.89 16.23
C CYS A 178 -36.63 -4.02 15.54
#